data_AF-A0AA86N1V8-F1
#
_entry.id   AF-A0AA86N1V8-F1
#
_cell.length_a   1.000
_cell.length_b   1.000
_cell.length_c   1.000
_cell.angle_alpha   90.00
_cell.angle_beta   90.00
_cell.angle_gamma   90.00
#
_symmetry.space_group_name_H-M   'P 1'
#
loop_
_entity.id
_entity.type
_entity.pdbx_description
1 polymer ?
#
loop_
_entity_poly.entity_id
_entity_poly.type
_entity_poly.pdbx_seq_one_letter_code
_entity_poly.pdbx_strand_id
1 'polypeptide(L)'
;MERPPKKTKGDAAHAVVKAIASAVPTAGGPASILMETVFAPPLERRRQKWFEEVADAISVLQRKVSYLTPENLSKNEMFVTVALEATQVALRNHHEEKLRALKNAVSHSVLPGAPEDQIQLMYIRFIDELTPTHLVVLAVLNDPVRWMEKNHVQYPGWGMGGPSAVLEHCVPILRGRRELYVQVVRDLQGRGLVLQGQFLNVTMTGHGMVQRRTTDLGRAFLTFISDE
;
A
#
# COMPACT_ATOMS: atom_id res chain seq x y z
N MET A 1 -26.96 -22.55 -64.91
CA MET A 1 -26.95 -21.30 -64.13
C MET A 1 -26.58 -21.65 -62.69
N GLU A 2 -25.33 -21.44 -62.30
CA GLU A 2 -24.89 -21.58 -60.91
C GLU A 2 -24.73 -20.21 -60.26
N ARG A 3 -25.21 -20.12 -59.00
CA ARG A 3 -25.26 -18.91 -58.19
C ARG A 3 -23.85 -18.53 -57.71
N PRO A 4 -23.56 -17.23 -57.51
CA PRO A 4 -22.24 -16.79 -57.06
C PRO A 4 -21.95 -17.27 -55.63
N PRO A 5 -20.69 -17.56 -55.29
CA PRO A 5 -20.34 -18.12 -53.98
C PRO A 5 -20.52 -17.09 -52.86
N LYS A 6 -21.03 -17.56 -51.72
CA LYS A 6 -21.24 -16.77 -50.49
C LYS A 6 -19.89 -16.34 -49.91
N LYS A 7 -19.76 -15.05 -49.59
CA LYS A 7 -18.63 -14.52 -48.81
C LYS A 7 -18.63 -15.11 -47.40
N THR A 8 -17.57 -15.85 -47.08
CA THR A 8 -17.30 -16.41 -45.75
C THR A 8 -16.61 -15.37 -44.86
N LYS A 9 -16.89 -15.41 -43.55
CA LYS A 9 -16.37 -14.50 -42.51
C LYS A 9 -14.83 -14.54 -42.31
N GLY A 10 -14.09 -15.22 -43.19
CA GLY A 10 -12.62 -15.31 -43.16
C GLY A 10 -11.90 -14.10 -43.76
N ASP A 11 -12.50 -13.39 -44.71
CA ASP A 11 -11.80 -12.33 -45.46
C ASP A 11 -11.78 -10.96 -44.78
N ALA A 12 -12.61 -10.73 -43.75
CA ALA A 12 -12.57 -9.50 -42.95
C ALA A 12 -11.56 -9.58 -41.79
N ALA A 13 -11.22 -10.78 -41.31
CA ALA A 13 -10.31 -10.97 -40.19
C ALA A 13 -8.83 -10.80 -40.57
N HIS A 14 -8.47 -11.15 -41.81
CA HIS A 14 -7.07 -11.04 -42.27
C HIS A 14 -6.62 -9.60 -42.56
N ALA A 15 -7.55 -8.67 -42.80
CA ALA A 15 -7.21 -7.26 -43.01
C ALA A 15 -6.92 -6.50 -41.71
N VAL A 16 -7.56 -6.87 -40.59
CA VAL A 16 -7.37 -6.20 -39.29
C VAL A 16 -6.10 -6.68 -38.58
N VAL A 17 -5.76 -7.97 -38.70
CA VAL A 17 -4.52 -8.52 -38.12
C VAL A 17 -3.27 -7.98 -38.82
N LYS A 18 -3.34 -7.76 -40.14
CA LYS A 18 -2.19 -7.25 -40.90
C LYS A 18 -1.94 -5.75 -40.71
N ALA A 19 -2.97 -4.97 -40.37
CA ALA A 19 -2.84 -3.52 -40.13
C ALA A 19 -2.28 -3.16 -38.74
N ILE A 20 -2.55 -3.98 -37.70
CA ILE A 20 -1.96 -3.79 -36.36
C ILE A 20 -0.53 -4.32 -36.33
N ALA A 21 -0.26 -5.46 -36.98
CA ALA A 21 1.09 -6.03 -37.03
C ALA A 21 2.07 -5.25 -37.91
N SER A 22 1.59 -4.44 -38.88
CA SER A 22 2.44 -3.55 -39.70
C SER A 22 2.68 -2.17 -39.09
N ALA A 23 2.05 -1.84 -37.96
CA ALA A 23 2.23 -0.56 -37.26
C ALA A 23 3.35 -0.58 -36.20
N VAL A 24 3.98 -1.73 -35.95
CA VAL A 24 5.19 -1.83 -35.13
C VAL A 24 6.32 -2.47 -35.94
N PRO A 25 7.00 -1.70 -36.81
CA PRO A 25 8.04 -2.26 -37.66
C PRO A 25 9.35 -2.57 -36.93
N THR A 26 9.54 -2.21 -35.65
CA THR A 26 10.87 -2.21 -35.01
C THR A 26 10.80 -2.16 -33.47
N ALA A 27 10.93 -3.29 -32.77
CA ALA A 27 11.45 -3.28 -31.39
C ALA A 27 12.99 -3.25 -31.42
N GLY A 28 13.55 -2.24 -32.08
CA GLY A 28 14.99 -2.10 -32.34
C GLY A 28 15.41 -0.65 -32.53
N GLY A 29 14.84 0.27 -31.73
CA GLY A 29 15.06 1.72 -31.83
C GLY A 29 15.23 2.36 -30.44
N PRO A 30 15.35 3.70 -30.34
CA PRO A 30 15.61 4.41 -29.08
C PRO A 30 14.68 4.03 -27.92
N ALA A 31 13.45 3.58 -28.21
CA ALA A 31 12.51 3.07 -27.21
C ALA A 31 12.93 1.72 -26.58
N SER A 32 13.53 0.79 -27.33
CA SER A 32 14.08 -0.45 -26.76
C SER A 32 15.32 -0.15 -25.92
N ILE A 33 16.16 0.80 -26.36
CA ILE A 33 17.29 1.30 -25.58
C ILE A 33 16.79 1.91 -24.26
N LEU A 34 15.78 2.78 -24.28
CA LEU A 34 15.20 3.36 -23.07
C LEU A 34 14.59 2.29 -22.16
N MET A 35 13.87 1.30 -22.71
CA MET A 35 13.35 0.18 -21.92
C MET A 35 14.45 -0.64 -21.27
N GLU A 36 15.49 -1.02 -22.01
CA GLU A 36 16.60 -1.86 -21.54
C GLU A 36 17.54 -1.13 -20.57
N THR A 37 17.72 0.19 -20.73
CA THR A 37 18.69 0.96 -19.94
C THR A 37 18.06 1.71 -18.77
N VAL A 38 16.83 2.22 -18.91
CA VAL A 38 16.20 3.08 -17.91
C VAL A 38 15.19 2.33 -17.06
N PHE A 39 14.36 1.45 -17.66
CA PHE A 39 13.22 0.86 -16.97
C PHE A 39 13.45 -0.58 -16.50
N ALA A 40 14.04 -1.43 -17.33
CA ALA A 40 14.29 -2.83 -17.00
C ALA A 40 15.22 -3.00 -15.79
N PRO A 41 16.38 -2.29 -15.67
CA PRO A 41 17.29 -2.54 -14.56
C PRO A 41 16.71 -2.17 -13.19
N PRO A 42 16.01 -1.02 -12.99
CA PRO A 42 15.35 -0.74 -11.73
C PRO A 42 14.21 -1.71 -11.41
N LEU A 43 13.43 -2.13 -12.42
CA LEU A 43 12.34 -3.09 -12.21
C LEU A 43 12.87 -4.45 -11.74
N GLU A 44 13.92 -4.97 -12.39
CA GLU A 44 14.56 -6.23 -12.02
C GLU A 44 15.14 -6.18 -10.61
N ARG A 45 15.84 -5.09 -10.25
CA ARG A 45 16.36 -4.91 -8.88
C ARG A 45 15.26 -4.85 -7.85
N ARG A 46 14.16 -4.12 -8.13
CA ARG A 46 13.00 -4.05 -7.23
C ARG A 46 12.35 -5.41 -7.04
N ARG A 47 12.19 -6.17 -8.13
CA ARG A 47 11.62 -7.52 -8.09
C ARG A 47 12.46 -8.45 -7.24
N GLN A 48 13.78 -8.47 -7.48
CA GLN A 48 14.70 -9.31 -6.71
C GLN A 48 14.67 -8.95 -5.22
N LYS A 49 14.88 -7.66 -4.89
CA LYS A 49 14.83 -7.17 -3.51
C LYS A 49 13.51 -7.51 -2.82
N TRP A 50 12.38 -7.31 -3.51
CA TRP A 50 11.06 -7.61 -2.96
C TRP A 50 10.88 -9.10 -2.64
N PHE A 51 11.25 -9.99 -3.56
CA PHE A 51 11.11 -11.43 -3.31
C PHE A 51 12.04 -11.92 -2.19
N GLU A 52 13.25 -11.38 -2.10
CA GLU A 52 14.15 -11.64 -0.97
C GLU A 52 13.52 -11.22 0.36
N GLU A 53 12.98 -10.00 0.46
CA GLU A 53 12.33 -9.49 1.67
C GLU A 53 11.09 -10.30 2.09
N VAL A 54 10.27 -10.71 1.12
CA VAL A 54 9.10 -11.56 1.38
C VAL A 54 9.51 -12.96 1.82
N ALA A 55 10.51 -13.57 1.14
CA ALA A 55 11.02 -14.88 1.50
C ALA A 55 11.63 -14.89 2.91
N ASP A 56 12.37 -13.84 3.28
CA ASP A 56 12.93 -13.68 4.62
C ASP A 56 11.83 -13.55 5.67
N ALA A 57 10.80 -12.73 5.41
CA ALA A 57 9.68 -12.56 6.32
C ALA A 57 8.90 -13.87 6.54
N ILE A 58 8.61 -14.61 5.47
CA ILE A 58 7.94 -15.92 5.55
C ILE A 58 8.82 -16.94 6.30
N SER A 59 10.13 -16.95 6.05
CA SER A 59 11.07 -17.85 6.72
C SER A 59 11.13 -17.59 8.23
N VAL A 60 11.04 -16.33 8.66
CA VAL A 60 10.91 -15.96 10.08
C VAL A 60 9.62 -16.52 10.67
N LEU A 61 8.49 -16.39 9.96
CA LEU A 61 7.19 -16.89 10.43
C LEU A 61 7.17 -18.42 10.52
N GLN A 62 7.76 -19.12 9.56
CA GLN A 62 7.88 -20.58 9.55
C GLN A 62 8.57 -21.14 10.78
N ARG A 63 9.58 -20.42 11.30
CA ARG A 63 10.27 -20.81 12.54
C ARG A 63 9.41 -20.63 13.79
N LYS A 64 8.43 -19.72 13.75
CA LYS A 64 7.52 -19.42 14.87
C LYS A 64 6.23 -20.25 14.81
N VAL A 65 5.79 -20.63 13.61
CA VAL A 65 4.46 -21.21 13.37
C VAL A 65 4.58 -22.45 12.47
N SER A 66 4.43 -23.63 13.06
CA SER A 66 4.73 -24.92 12.44
C SER A 66 3.88 -25.28 11.21
N TYR A 67 2.68 -24.72 11.07
CA TYR A 67 1.80 -25.03 9.93
C TYR A 67 2.10 -24.20 8.67
N LEU A 68 2.93 -23.16 8.74
CA LEU A 68 3.21 -22.24 7.62
C LEU A 68 4.25 -22.79 6.62
N THR A 69 4.22 -24.07 6.29
CA THR A 69 5.17 -24.66 5.32
C THR A 69 4.94 -24.13 3.89
N PRO A 70 5.94 -24.15 2.99
CA PRO A 70 5.76 -23.74 1.59
C PRO A 70 4.60 -24.49 0.89
N GLU A 71 4.40 -25.77 1.21
CA GLU A 71 3.34 -26.61 0.65
C GLU A 71 1.95 -26.17 1.14
N ASN A 72 1.83 -25.73 2.39
CA ASN A 72 0.56 -25.24 2.92
C ASN A 72 0.26 -23.83 2.44
N LEU A 73 1.27 -22.96 2.39
CA LEU A 73 1.15 -21.60 1.87
C LEU A 73 0.73 -21.59 0.40
N SER A 74 1.34 -22.45 -0.44
CA SER A 74 0.97 -22.55 -1.86
C SER A 74 -0.45 -23.09 -2.10
N LYS A 75 -1.06 -23.76 -1.12
CA LYS A 75 -2.46 -24.22 -1.17
C LYS A 75 -3.45 -23.25 -0.53
N ASN A 76 -2.96 -22.19 0.13
CA ASN A 76 -3.80 -21.15 0.68
C ASN A 76 -4.07 -20.09 -0.40
N GLU A 77 -5.22 -20.21 -1.08
CA GLU A 77 -5.62 -19.32 -2.18
C GLU A 77 -5.66 -17.84 -1.75
N MET A 78 -6.09 -17.58 -0.52
CA MET A 78 -6.15 -16.22 0.02
C MET A 78 -4.75 -15.63 0.17
N PHE A 79 -3.82 -16.39 0.77
CA PHE A 79 -2.41 -15.97 0.89
C PHE A 79 -1.79 -15.70 -0.49
N VAL A 80 -1.98 -16.61 -1.45
CA VAL A 80 -1.46 -16.44 -2.82
C VAL A 80 -2.01 -15.16 -3.44
N THR A 81 -3.30 -14.89 -3.25
CA THR A 81 -3.93 -13.66 -3.74
C THR A 81 -3.33 -12.41 -3.09
N VAL A 82 -3.19 -12.37 -1.76
CA VAL A 82 -2.55 -11.25 -1.06
C VAL A 82 -1.11 -11.05 -1.53
N ALA A 83 -0.34 -12.13 -1.65
CA ALA A 83 1.06 -12.06 -2.09
C ALA A 83 1.19 -11.50 -3.51
N LEU A 84 0.31 -11.91 -4.43
CA LEU A 84 0.29 -11.41 -5.81
C LEU A 84 -0.11 -9.93 -5.87
N GLU A 85 -1.19 -9.54 -5.19
CA GLU A 85 -1.64 -8.14 -5.12
C GLU A 85 -0.56 -7.24 -4.49
N ALA A 86 0.02 -7.67 -3.37
CA ALA A 86 1.10 -6.95 -2.71
C ALA A 86 2.33 -6.80 -3.61
N THR A 87 2.69 -7.85 -4.35
CA THR A 87 3.80 -7.82 -5.31
C THR A 87 3.54 -6.82 -6.43
N GLN A 88 2.32 -6.78 -7.00
CA GLN A 88 1.99 -5.80 -8.04
C GLN A 88 2.13 -4.37 -7.54
N VAL A 89 1.67 -4.10 -6.31
CA VAL A 89 1.82 -2.77 -5.68
C VAL A 89 3.29 -2.46 -5.42
N ALA A 90 4.06 -3.42 -4.89
CA ALA A 90 5.46 -3.24 -4.55
C ALA A 90 6.33 -2.90 -5.78
N LEU A 91 6.15 -3.61 -6.89
CA LEU A 91 6.96 -3.40 -8.11
C LEU A 91 6.80 -2.00 -8.71
N ARG A 92 5.62 -1.38 -8.54
CA ARG A 92 5.34 -0.01 -8.97
C ARG A 92 5.65 1.05 -7.91
N ASN A 93 6.18 0.67 -6.75
CA ASN A 93 6.47 1.58 -5.66
C ASN A 93 7.98 1.70 -5.36
N HIS A 94 8.37 2.84 -4.81
CA HIS A 94 9.74 3.09 -4.34
C HIS A 94 9.79 3.57 -2.89
N HIS A 95 8.64 3.77 -2.23
CA HIS A 95 8.57 4.19 -0.85
C HIS A 95 8.75 2.99 0.08
N GLU A 96 9.84 2.96 0.83
CA GLU A 96 10.19 1.87 1.75
C GLU A 96 9.11 1.65 2.83
N GLU A 97 8.40 2.70 3.27
CA GLU A 97 7.30 2.58 4.21
C GLU A 97 6.14 1.75 3.65
N LYS A 98 5.84 1.91 2.36
CA LYS A 98 4.79 1.14 1.68
C LYS A 98 5.25 -0.28 1.43
N LEU A 99 6.50 -0.48 1.02
CA LEU A 99 7.08 -1.82 0.84
C LEU A 99 7.04 -2.62 2.15
N ARG A 100 7.42 -1.99 3.27
CA ARG A 100 7.33 -2.61 4.60
C ARG A 100 5.89 -2.95 4.98
N ALA A 101 4.96 -2.04 4.77
CA ALA A 101 3.54 -2.27 5.03
C ALA A 101 2.97 -3.45 4.21
N LEU A 102 3.35 -3.56 2.93
CA LEU A 102 2.96 -4.68 2.06
C LEU A 102 3.56 -6.00 2.53
N LYS A 103 4.86 -6.01 2.88
CA LYS A 103 5.54 -7.20 3.40
C LYS A 103 4.85 -7.70 4.67
N ASN A 104 4.53 -6.78 5.59
CA ASN A 104 3.84 -7.11 6.83
C ASN A 104 2.41 -7.60 6.57
N ALA A 105 1.70 -7.01 5.62
CA ALA A 105 0.39 -7.47 5.20
C ALA A 105 0.42 -8.91 4.64
N VAL A 106 1.43 -9.26 3.83
CA VAL A 106 1.66 -10.64 3.34
C VAL A 106 1.89 -11.58 4.52
N SER A 107 2.76 -11.22 5.46
CA SER A 107 3.02 -12.01 6.66
C SER A 107 1.78 -12.20 7.53
N HIS A 108 1.03 -11.12 7.79
CA HIS A 108 -0.12 -11.13 8.69
C HIS A 108 -1.38 -11.74 8.07
N SER A 109 -1.44 -11.90 6.74
CA SER A 109 -2.55 -12.57 6.05
C SER A 109 -2.73 -14.04 6.45
N VAL A 110 -1.68 -14.68 6.97
CA VAL A 110 -1.64 -16.10 7.32
C VAL A 110 -1.45 -16.37 8.80
N LEU A 111 -1.39 -15.34 9.65
CA LEU A 111 -1.26 -15.54 11.09
C LEU A 111 -2.61 -15.87 11.74
N PRO A 112 -2.60 -16.55 12.91
CA PRO A 112 -3.81 -16.70 13.71
C PRO A 112 -4.44 -15.33 14.02
N GLY A 113 -5.74 -15.19 13.76
CA GLY A 113 -6.44 -13.91 13.92
C GLY A 113 -6.24 -12.92 12.76
N ALA A 114 -5.73 -13.39 11.62
CA ALA A 114 -5.75 -12.62 10.37
C ALA A 114 -7.18 -12.12 10.07
N PRO A 115 -7.33 -10.90 9.53
CA PRO A 115 -8.64 -10.40 9.11
C PRO A 115 -9.28 -11.31 8.07
N GLU A 116 -10.60 -11.23 7.92
CA GLU A 116 -11.32 -11.91 6.85
C GLU A 116 -10.79 -11.50 5.45
N ASP A 117 -10.87 -12.42 4.50
CA ASP A 117 -10.37 -12.31 3.12
C ASP A 117 -10.65 -10.93 2.48
N GLN A 118 -11.91 -10.48 2.54
CA GLN A 118 -12.31 -9.19 1.97
C GLN A 118 -11.61 -8.00 2.66
N ILE A 119 -11.40 -8.08 3.97
CA ILE A 119 -10.70 -7.04 4.74
C ILE A 119 -9.21 -7.02 4.40
N GLN A 120 -8.59 -8.18 4.22
CA GLN A 120 -7.18 -8.25 3.80
C GLN A 120 -6.97 -7.56 2.44
N LEU A 121 -7.81 -7.85 1.45
CA LEU A 121 -7.74 -7.20 0.13
C LEU A 121 -8.02 -5.70 0.21
N MET A 122 -8.99 -5.30 1.04
CA MET A 122 -9.25 -3.88 1.29
C MET A 122 -8.02 -3.17 1.87
N TYR A 123 -7.29 -3.81 2.78
CA TYR A 123 -6.07 -3.25 3.36
C TYR A 123 -4.93 -3.13 2.34
N ILE A 124 -4.75 -4.12 1.45
CA ILE A 124 -3.78 -4.01 0.35
C ILE A 124 -4.10 -2.81 -0.55
N ARG A 125 -5.38 -2.62 -0.89
CA ARG A 125 -5.84 -1.46 -1.66
C ARG A 125 -5.57 -0.14 -0.92
N PHE A 126 -5.80 -0.09 0.38
CA PHE A 126 -5.46 1.09 1.18
C PHE A 126 -3.96 1.38 1.16
N ILE A 127 -3.10 0.36 1.28
CA ILE A 127 -1.66 0.57 1.16
C ILE A 127 -1.32 1.13 -0.22
N ASP A 128 -1.89 0.60 -1.30
CA ASP A 128 -1.64 1.08 -2.66
C ASP A 128 -2.07 2.54 -2.88
N GLU A 129 -3.26 2.91 -2.42
CA GLU A 129 -3.83 4.25 -2.64
C GLU A 129 -3.25 5.31 -1.71
N LEU A 130 -2.92 4.96 -0.46
CA LEU A 130 -2.42 5.91 0.52
C LEU A 130 -0.94 6.24 0.30
N THR A 131 -0.58 7.52 0.50
CA THR A 131 0.82 7.95 0.49
C THR A 131 1.51 7.59 1.81
N PRO A 132 2.86 7.58 1.88
CA PRO A 132 3.56 7.37 3.15
C PRO A 132 3.12 8.35 4.25
N THR A 133 2.81 9.61 3.89
CA THR A 133 2.31 10.62 4.83
C THR A 133 0.99 10.20 5.48
N HIS A 134 0.09 9.56 4.75
CA HIS A 134 -1.17 9.06 5.32
C HIS A 134 -0.92 7.98 6.36
N LEU A 135 -0.02 7.03 6.07
CA LEU A 135 0.33 5.95 7.00
C LEU A 135 0.96 6.50 8.28
N VAL A 136 1.88 7.45 8.15
CA VAL A 136 2.51 8.12 9.30
C VAL A 136 1.49 8.92 10.11
N VAL A 137 0.64 9.72 9.46
CA VAL A 137 -0.41 10.49 10.15
C VAL A 137 -1.38 9.56 10.86
N LEU A 138 -1.78 8.45 10.25
CA LEU A 138 -2.64 7.45 10.87
C LEU A 138 -1.98 6.86 12.13
N ALA A 139 -0.70 6.51 12.05
CA ALA A 139 0.06 5.98 13.17
C ALA A 139 0.19 7.01 14.32
N VAL A 140 0.47 8.28 13.99
CA VAL A 140 0.51 9.37 14.98
C VAL A 140 -0.87 9.51 15.64
N LEU A 141 -1.94 9.59 14.87
CA LEU A 141 -3.31 9.77 15.40
C LEU A 141 -3.82 8.57 16.20
N ASN A 142 -3.19 7.40 16.09
CA ASN A 142 -3.57 6.23 16.86
C ASN A 142 -3.13 6.31 18.32
N ASP A 143 -1.89 6.75 18.53
CA ASP A 143 -1.26 6.90 19.84
C ASP A 143 -0.09 7.89 19.73
N PRO A 144 -0.37 9.21 19.80
CA PRO A 144 0.64 10.22 19.54
C PRO A 144 1.83 10.15 20.50
N VAL A 145 1.57 9.86 21.79
CA VAL A 145 2.62 9.79 22.82
C VAL A 145 3.53 8.60 22.57
N ARG A 146 2.95 7.40 22.39
CA ARG A 146 3.74 6.20 22.09
C ARG A 146 4.48 6.32 20.75
N TRP A 147 3.86 6.98 19.76
CA TRP A 147 4.53 7.25 18.49
C TRP A 147 5.74 8.15 18.67
N MET A 148 5.61 9.23 19.46
CA MET A 148 6.73 10.12 19.79
C MET A 148 7.86 9.37 20.49
N GLU A 149 7.55 8.54 21.48
CA GLU A 149 8.51 7.69 22.19
C GLU A 149 9.26 6.75 21.23
N LYS A 150 8.52 6.01 20.39
CA LYS A 150 9.09 5.05 19.43
C LYS A 150 10.00 5.73 18.40
N ASN A 151 9.70 6.98 18.04
CA ASN A 151 10.45 7.74 17.02
C ASN A 151 11.45 8.74 17.62
N HIS A 152 11.71 8.68 18.93
CA HIS A 152 12.62 9.58 19.64
C HIS A 152 12.29 11.07 19.45
N VAL A 153 11.00 11.39 19.30
CA VAL A 153 10.50 12.76 19.26
C VAL A 153 10.13 13.18 20.67
N GLN A 154 10.72 14.28 21.16
CA GLN A 154 10.42 14.76 22.51
C GLN A 154 8.95 15.20 22.62
N TYR A 155 8.26 14.73 23.66
CA TYR A 155 6.92 15.19 23.99
C TYR A 155 6.97 16.56 24.69
N PRO A 156 6.43 17.64 24.08
CA PRO A 156 6.57 18.98 24.65
C PRO A 156 5.72 19.24 25.90
N GLY A 157 4.77 18.36 26.22
CA GLY A 157 3.85 18.57 27.34
C GLY A 157 2.93 19.77 27.12
N TRP A 158 2.31 19.88 25.93
CA TRP A 158 1.40 21.00 25.61
C TRP A 158 0.33 21.19 26.69
N GLY A 159 0.08 22.44 27.10
CA GLY A 159 -1.03 22.75 28.00
C GLY A 159 -2.38 22.83 27.27
N MET A 160 -2.38 23.39 26.06
CA MET A 160 -3.57 23.62 25.23
C MET A 160 -3.16 23.73 23.75
N GLY A 161 -4.06 23.35 22.85
CA GLY A 161 -3.88 23.45 21.40
C GLY A 161 -4.82 22.52 20.64
N GLY A 162 -4.55 22.28 19.36
CA GLY A 162 -5.27 21.31 18.54
C GLY A 162 -4.39 20.12 18.14
N PRO A 163 -4.97 18.97 17.78
CA PRO A 163 -4.23 17.83 17.22
C PRO A 163 -3.37 18.17 15.98
N SER A 164 -3.70 19.24 15.25
CA SER A 164 -2.85 19.81 14.19
C SER A 164 -1.43 20.13 14.68
N ALA A 165 -1.28 20.74 15.87
CA ALA A 165 0.03 21.02 16.44
C ALA A 165 0.83 19.73 16.73
N VAL A 166 0.14 18.66 17.10
CA VAL A 166 0.77 17.33 17.30
C VAL A 166 1.24 16.76 15.97
N LEU A 167 0.43 16.87 14.90
CA LEU A 167 0.83 16.43 13.56
C LEU A 167 2.04 17.21 13.02
N GLU A 168 2.04 18.54 13.17
CA GLU A 168 3.15 19.39 12.74
C GLU A 168 4.44 19.12 13.52
N HIS A 169 4.31 18.79 14.81
CA HIS A 169 5.44 18.40 15.65
C HIS A 169 6.04 17.06 15.21
N CYS A 170 5.20 16.03 15.08
CA CYS A 170 5.60 14.66 14.76
C CYS A 170 6.02 14.47 13.30
N VAL A 171 5.44 15.24 12.37
CA VAL A 171 5.60 15.03 10.93
C VAL A 171 6.09 16.33 10.28
N PRO A 172 7.41 16.56 10.18
CA PRO A 172 7.98 17.85 9.78
C PRO A 172 7.50 18.39 8.43
N ILE A 173 7.19 17.53 7.46
CA ILE A 173 6.67 17.95 6.15
C ILE A 173 5.29 18.62 6.24
N LEU A 174 4.56 18.46 7.35
CA LEU A 174 3.24 19.06 7.58
C LEU A 174 3.31 20.44 8.27
N ARG A 175 4.49 20.86 8.77
CA ARG A 175 4.66 22.13 9.50
C ARG A 175 4.22 23.32 8.65
N GLY A 176 3.28 24.10 9.17
CA GLY A 176 2.69 25.24 8.46
C GLY A 176 1.88 24.88 7.20
N ARG A 177 1.64 23.59 6.93
CA ARG A 177 0.93 23.13 5.71
C ARG A 177 -0.50 22.68 6.01
N ARG A 178 -1.32 23.64 6.44
CA ARG A 178 -2.71 23.38 6.87
C ARG A 178 -3.54 22.61 5.85
N GLU A 179 -3.53 23.05 4.61
CA GLU A 179 -4.33 22.42 3.55
C GLU A 179 -3.92 20.95 3.35
N LEU A 180 -2.62 20.67 3.43
CA LEU A 180 -2.09 19.32 3.25
C LEU A 180 -2.51 18.37 4.37
N TYR A 181 -2.30 18.73 5.65
CA TYR A 181 -2.67 17.82 6.73
C TYR A 181 -4.18 17.67 6.88
N VAL A 182 -4.97 18.69 6.54
CA VAL A 182 -6.43 18.60 6.51
C VAL A 182 -6.88 17.64 5.42
N GLN A 183 -6.29 17.70 4.23
CA GLN A 183 -6.61 16.79 3.14
C GLN A 183 -6.23 15.34 3.48
N VAL A 184 -5.02 15.11 4.02
CA VAL A 184 -4.59 13.77 4.46
C VAL A 184 -5.57 13.16 5.46
N VAL A 185 -6.01 13.93 6.47
CA VAL A 185 -6.96 13.44 7.46
C VAL A 185 -8.35 13.21 6.86
N ARG A 186 -8.78 14.05 5.91
CA ARG A 186 -10.01 13.82 5.16
C ARG A 186 -9.96 12.52 4.37
N ASP A 187 -8.83 12.20 3.74
CA ASP A 187 -8.65 10.97 2.97
C ASP A 187 -8.66 9.72 3.87
N LEU A 188 -8.13 9.84 5.10
CA LEU A 188 -8.23 8.80 6.13
C LEU A 188 -9.66 8.66 6.69
N GLN A 189 -10.38 9.76 6.87
CA GLN A 189 -11.80 9.77 7.26
C GLN A 189 -12.68 9.15 6.17
N GLY A 190 -12.42 9.44 4.89
CA GLY A 190 -13.15 8.88 3.76
C GLY A 190 -13.02 7.35 3.66
N ARG A 191 -11.94 6.78 4.21
CA ARG A 191 -11.71 5.33 4.33
C ARG A 191 -12.14 4.75 5.68
N GLY A 192 -12.72 5.58 6.56
CA GLY A 192 -13.16 5.16 7.88
C GLY A 192 -12.02 4.77 8.83
N LEU A 193 -10.77 5.16 8.56
CA LEU A 193 -9.60 4.82 9.40
C LEU A 193 -9.44 5.78 10.59
N VAL A 194 -10.01 6.98 10.49
CA VAL A 194 -9.98 8.04 11.49
C VAL A 194 -11.41 8.49 11.80
N LEU A 195 -11.66 8.90 13.05
CA LEU A 195 -12.95 9.41 13.52
C LEU A 195 -13.44 10.57 12.64
N GLN A 196 -14.75 10.63 12.40
CA GLN A 196 -15.38 11.69 11.62
C GLN A 196 -15.39 13.03 12.36
N GLY A 197 -15.55 14.13 11.62
CA GLY A 197 -15.70 15.49 12.16
C GLY A 197 -14.44 16.35 12.08
N GLN A 198 -14.56 17.60 12.52
CA GLN A 198 -13.49 18.60 12.44
C GLN A 198 -12.78 18.75 13.80
N PHE A 199 -11.85 17.85 14.11
CA PHE A 199 -11.14 17.88 15.41
C PHE A 199 -9.75 18.52 15.34
N LEU A 200 -9.11 18.57 14.17
CA LEU A 200 -7.68 18.94 14.06
C LEU A 200 -7.33 20.32 14.59
N ASN A 201 -8.19 21.31 14.34
CA ASN A 201 -7.93 22.70 14.65
C ASN A 201 -8.77 23.20 15.83
N VAL A 202 -9.47 22.29 16.53
CA VAL A 202 -10.27 22.65 17.69
C VAL A 202 -9.35 22.73 18.89
N THR A 203 -9.39 23.86 19.58
CA THR A 203 -8.63 24.05 20.81
C THR A 203 -9.15 23.12 21.90
N MET A 204 -8.24 22.40 22.53
CA MET A 204 -8.51 21.47 23.63
C MET A 204 -7.31 21.45 24.58
N THR A 205 -7.48 20.77 25.72
CA THR A 205 -6.37 20.55 26.66
C THR A 205 -5.25 19.73 26.02
N GLY A 206 -4.05 19.80 26.60
CA GLY A 206 -2.91 18.98 26.19
C GLY A 206 -3.23 17.49 26.07
N HIS A 207 -3.94 16.95 27.06
CA HIS A 207 -4.41 15.57 27.02
C HIS A 207 -5.33 15.31 25.82
N GLY A 208 -6.28 16.21 25.55
CA GLY A 208 -7.16 16.11 24.38
C GLY A 208 -6.40 16.10 23.06
N MET A 209 -5.32 16.89 22.94
CA MET A 209 -4.52 16.96 21.71
C MET A 209 -3.92 15.62 21.32
N VAL A 210 -3.53 14.82 22.33
CA VAL A 210 -2.86 13.52 22.14
C VAL A 210 -3.81 12.33 22.30
N GLN A 211 -5.12 12.55 22.39
CA GLN A 211 -6.08 11.46 22.40
C GLN A 211 -6.12 10.74 21.05
N ARG A 212 -6.33 9.42 21.10
CA ARG A 212 -6.56 8.58 19.93
C ARG A 212 -7.68 9.12 19.05
N ARG A 213 -7.43 9.18 17.75
CA ARG A 213 -8.40 9.55 16.71
C ARG A 213 -8.65 8.45 15.68
N THR A 214 -8.03 7.28 15.80
CA THR A 214 -8.30 6.13 14.93
C THR A 214 -9.59 5.41 15.32
N THR A 215 -10.31 4.91 14.30
CA THR A 215 -11.43 3.98 14.49
C THR A 215 -10.91 2.57 14.78
N ASP A 216 -11.81 1.64 15.09
CA ASP A 216 -11.46 0.22 15.25
C ASP A 216 -10.87 -0.36 13.96
N LEU A 217 -11.44 0.00 12.81
CA LEU A 217 -10.92 -0.35 11.49
C LEU A 217 -9.51 0.23 11.28
N GLY A 218 -9.29 1.50 11.63
CA GLY A 218 -7.98 2.13 11.53
C GLY A 218 -6.92 1.46 12.40
N ARG A 219 -7.30 1.01 13.60
CA ARG A 219 -6.40 0.24 14.47
C ARG A 219 -6.09 -1.13 13.91
N ALA A 220 -7.11 -1.87 13.47
CA ALA A 220 -6.93 -3.18 12.87
C ALA A 220 -6.04 -3.10 11.61
N PHE A 221 -6.24 -2.07 10.78
CA PHE A 221 -5.36 -1.79 9.63
C PHE A 221 -3.92 -1.53 10.07
N LEU A 222 -3.68 -0.64 11.04
CA LEU A 222 -2.33 -0.38 11.55
C LEU A 222 -1.66 -1.64 12.09
N THR A 223 -2.37 -2.46 12.87
CA THR A 223 -1.85 -3.74 13.37
C THR A 223 -1.50 -4.68 12.22
N PHE A 224 -2.34 -4.73 11.17
CA PHE A 224 -2.10 -5.57 10.01
C PHE A 224 -0.86 -5.18 9.20
N ILE A 225 -0.45 -3.90 9.21
CA ILE A 225 0.67 -3.41 8.39
C ILE A 225 1.94 -3.06 9.18
N SER A 226 1.89 -3.06 10.51
CA SER A 226 3.03 -2.70 11.36
C SER A 226 3.89 -3.91 11.67
N ASP A 227 5.17 -3.69 11.99
CA ASP A 227 5.99 -4.73 12.61
C ASP A 227 5.47 -5.01 14.05
N GLU A 228 5.61 -6.26 14.53
CA GLU A 228 5.38 -6.64 15.94
C GLU A 228 6.25 -5.82 16.91
#